data_AF-A0A3R7K199-F1
#
_entry.id   AF-A0A3R7K199-F1
#
_cell.length_a   1.000
_cell.length_b   1.000
_cell.length_c   1.000
_cell.angle_alpha   90.00
_cell.angle_beta   90.00
_cell.angle_gamma   90.00
#
_symmetry.space_group_name_H-M   'P 1'
#
loop_
_entity.id
_entity.type
_entity.pdbx_description
1 polymer ?
#
loop_
_entity_poly.entity_id
_entity_poly.type
_entity_poly.pdbx_seq_one_letter_code
_entity_poly.pdbx_strand_id
1 'polypeptide(L)'
;MAGGSLLTQGLESLGNKSKAIRIKLAELYALDDKLQAAHQQAKRDDDLGEEVVTKYTAFLTCRQQLIAELERQNIAVPWQLRMTIDDLELTLKQRREKKEGKARSTPKAKTKEEKDKADAPQADEGSEAAEITETTQSGRVAVAFLGPTLIALVIAMLCITSAVGDLTSLGSLRPGAHVLVVGDGNFSYARAFLRANSSRIGNSTADNSQPLHVTASSLDTESQLVEMYPRARGILDELHAGGVQVRHGVNATGLESYSFQDEAHGSVLFDRIVFNFPHYAADGGVGNKNKRNKIHRHRQLLLEFFTSATQVLASDGQIWVTLCAGQGGTRLERKQRAVGDTWQIVSCAASTGLLLHDAHFCPVDELAELGYYSVGYQSREKAFWIDQSITHVFCSEAPGRGSFFPIEWTRDVSFWVTDEKLFTEELLLAVVRNHFPSETMTVSMLLLDEYRCVKSNRKSVTYRLDISSSCLALSRDLVNTLAQNALTAIEGSPFGASRAT
;
A
#
# COMPACT_ATOMS: atom_id res chain seq x y z
N MET A 1 -6.08 2.06 39.26
CA MET A 1 -6.71 3.24 38.64
C MET A 1 -7.78 2.75 37.67
N ALA A 2 -9.04 3.08 37.94
CA ALA A 2 -10.15 2.77 37.04
C ALA A 2 -9.85 3.39 35.67
N GLY A 3 -9.79 2.57 34.63
CA GLY A 3 -9.48 3.05 33.28
C GLY A 3 -10.65 3.86 32.75
N GLY A 4 -10.43 5.16 32.52
CA GLY A 4 -11.43 6.02 31.86
C GLY A 4 -11.81 5.46 30.49
N SER A 5 -13.07 5.65 30.10
CA SER A 5 -13.58 5.19 28.81
C SER A 5 -12.82 5.85 27.66
N LEU A 6 -12.42 5.06 26.67
CA LEU A 6 -11.74 5.54 25.48
C LEU A 6 -12.65 6.41 24.60
N LEU A 7 -13.96 6.31 24.77
CA LEU A 7 -14.95 7.00 23.94
C LEU A 7 -15.22 8.44 24.41
N THR A 8 -14.97 8.74 25.68
CA THR A 8 -15.37 10.03 26.28
C THR A 8 -14.25 10.74 27.06
N GLN A 9 -13.09 10.09 27.23
CA GLN A 9 -11.92 10.67 27.91
C GLN A 9 -11.37 11.90 27.16
N GLY A 10 -11.16 13.00 27.88
CA GLY A 10 -10.58 14.24 27.32
C GLY A 10 -11.63 15.23 26.78
N LEU A 11 -12.92 14.94 26.94
CA LEU A 11 -14.02 15.84 26.54
C LEU A 11 -14.42 16.84 27.64
N GLU A 12 -13.82 16.78 28.83
CA GLU A 12 -14.24 17.54 30.02
C GLU A 12 -14.16 19.05 29.79
N SER A 13 -13.16 19.50 29.02
CA SER A 13 -12.96 20.90 28.67
C SER A 13 -14.06 21.50 27.78
N LEU A 14 -14.82 20.67 27.05
CA LEU A 14 -15.93 21.11 26.20
C LEU A 14 -17.13 21.58 27.03
N GLY A 15 -17.33 21.03 28.23
CA GLY A 15 -18.44 21.41 29.12
C GLY A 15 -18.41 22.88 29.56
N ASN A 16 -17.25 23.54 29.41
CA ASN A 16 -17.08 24.96 29.71
C ASN A 16 -17.48 25.89 28.56
N LYS A 17 -17.78 25.35 27.37
CA LYS A 17 -18.06 26.14 26.16
C LYS A 17 -19.51 26.61 26.06
N SER A 18 -20.47 25.79 26.47
CA SER A 18 -21.89 26.14 26.48
C SER A 18 -22.70 25.23 27.41
N LYS A 19 -23.81 25.75 27.96
CA LYS A 19 -24.77 24.98 28.75
C LYS A 19 -25.36 23.80 27.94
N ALA A 20 -25.63 24.01 26.65
CA ALA A 20 -26.17 22.97 25.77
C ALA A 20 -25.17 21.80 25.58
N ILE A 21 -23.90 22.13 25.35
CA ILE A 21 -22.80 21.17 25.22
C ILE A 21 -22.61 20.40 26.53
N ARG A 22 -22.66 21.09 27.68
CA ARG A 22 -22.54 20.46 29.00
C ARG A 22 -23.63 19.42 29.28
N ILE A 23 -24.88 19.72 28.92
CA ILE A 23 -26.01 18.79 29.09
C ILE A 23 -25.80 17.55 28.21
N LYS A 24 -25.45 17.75 26.93
CA LYS A 24 -25.20 16.66 25.98
C LYS A 24 -24.00 15.80 26.37
N LEU A 25 -22.94 16.40 26.93
CA LEU A 25 -21.81 15.65 27.49
C LEU A 25 -22.22 14.79 28.69
N ALA A 26 -23.03 15.33 29.60
CA ALA A 26 -23.53 14.55 30.75
C ALA A 26 -24.38 13.35 30.30
N GLU A 27 -25.25 13.52 29.29
CA GLU A 27 -26.01 12.43 28.67
C GLU A 27 -25.08 11.39 28.03
N LEU A 28 -24.06 11.85 27.30
CA LEU A 28 -23.09 10.97 26.64
C LEU A 28 -22.29 10.14 27.65
N TYR A 29 -21.83 10.75 28.75
CA TYR A 29 -21.14 10.03 29.84
C TYR A 29 -22.04 8.99 30.50
N ALA A 30 -23.30 9.31 30.77
CA ALA A 30 -24.24 8.36 31.36
C ALA A 30 -24.54 7.17 30.42
N LEU A 31 -24.57 7.40 29.11
CA LEU A 31 -24.72 6.34 28.11
C LEU A 31 -23.47 5.47 27.98
N ASP A 32 -22.29 6.08 28.07
CA ASP A 32 -21.00 5.38 28.08
C ASP A 32 -20.88 4.43 29.29
N ASP A 33 -21.25 4.90 30.48
CA ASP A 33 -21.27 4.06 31.69
C ASP A 33 -22.22 2.86 31.55
N LYS A 34 -23.42 3.09 31.01
CA LYS A 34 -24.41 2.03 30.74
C LYS A 34 -23.90 1.03 29.70
N LEU A 35 -23.26 1.52 28.63
CA LEU A 35 -22.67 0.71 27.59
C LEU A 35 -21.53 -0.16 28.14
N GLN A 36 -20.65 0.44 28.96
CA GLN A 36 -19.56 -0.27 29.59
C GLN A 36 -20.07 -1.35 30.56
N ALA A 37 -21.12 -1.06 31.34
CA ALA A 37 -21.77 -2.05 32.21
C ALA A 37 -22.37 -3.21 31.40
N ALA A 38 -23.06 -2.92 30.29
CA ALA A 38 -23.62 -3.93 29.40
C ALA A 38 -22.54 -4.82 28.77
N HIS A 39 -21.43 -4.23 28.33
CA HIS A 39 -20.27 -4.99 27.85
C HIS A 39 -19.65 -5.90 28.91
N GLN A 40 -19.75 -5.58 30.20
CA GLN A 40 -19.27 -6.46 31.27
C GLN A 40 -20.25 -7.61 31.55
N GLN A 41 -21.55 -7.37 31.40
CA GLN A 41 -22.59 -8.39 31.54
C GLN A 41 -22.57 -9.37 30.37
N ALA A 42 -22.48 -8.87 29.13
CA ALA A 42 -22.39 -9.68 27.92
C ALA A 42 -21.11 -10.55 27.82
N LYS A 43 -20.08 -10.27 28.62
CA LYS A 43 -18.91 -11.16 28.75
C LYS A 43 -19.16 -12.38 29.62
N ARG A 44 -20.24 -12.37 30.40
CA ARG A 44 -20.62 -13.45 31.33
C ARG A 44 -21.81 -14.25 30.80
N ASP A 45 -22.55 -13.69 29.86
CA ASP A 45 -23.74 -14.29 29.26
C ASP A 45 -23.93 -13.72 27.84
N ASP A 46 -23.72 -14.56 26.83
CA ASP A 46 -23.74 -14.16 25.41
C ASP A 46 -25.15 -13.79 24.92
N ASP A 47 -26.21 -14.23 25.62
CA ASP A 47 -27.61 -13.89 25.29
C ASP A 47 -27.94 -12.41 25.56
N LEU A 48 -27.06 -11.67 26.25
CA LEU A 48 -27.20 -10.24 26.54
C LEU A 48 -26.59 -9.32 25.46
N GLY A 49 -26.15 -9.88 24.33
CA GLY A 49 -25.53 -9.14 23.23
C GLY A 49 -26.45 -8.09 22.59
N GLU A 50 -27.75 -8.36 22.45
CA GLU A 50 -28.72 -7.40 21.88
C GLU A 50 -28.86 -6.12 22.73
N GLU A 51 -28.70 -6.24 24.05
CA GLU A 51 -28.78 -5.10 24.96
C GLU A 51 -27.56 -4.17 24.80
N VAL A 52 -26.39 -4.73 24.46
CA VAL A 52 -25.18 -3.97 24.13
C VAL A 52 -25.41 -3.16 22.86
N VAL A 53 -25.97 -3.77 21.80
CA VAL A 53 -26.25 -3.10 20.52
C VAL A 53 -27.24 -1.95 20.70
N THR A 54 -28.28 -2.15 21.53
CA THR A 54 -29.28 -1.12 21.83
C THR A 54 -28.65 0.08 22.55
N LYS A 55 -27.85 -0.17 23.60
CA LYS A 55 -27.15 0.89 24.36
C LYS A 55 -26.09 1.59 23.51
N TYR A 56 -25.44 0.86 22.62
CA TYR A 56 -24.45 1.39 21.69
C TYR A 56 -25.09 2.33 20.67
N THR A 57 -26.25 1.96 20.10
CA THR A 57 -27.00 2.81 19.16
C THR A 57 -27.45 4.11 19.82
N ALA A 58 -27.92 4.06 21.08
CA ALA A 58 -28.26 5.25 21.86
C ALA A 58 -27.04 6.15 22.11
N PHE A 59 -25.89 5.55 22.43
CA PHE A 59 -24.61 6.27 22.60
C PHE A 59 -24.20 6.99 21.31
N LEU A 60 -24.23 6.31 20.16
CA LEU A 60 -23.88 6.91 18.86
C LEU A 60 -24.81 8.05 18.47
N THR A 61 -26.10 7.91 18.74
CA THR A 61 -27.10 8.95 18.48
C THR A 61 -26.80 10.20 19.31
N CYS A 62 -26.55 10.04 20.62
CA CYS A 62 -26.17 11.15 21.50
C CYS A 62 -24.85 11.81 21.06
N ARG A 63 -23.88 10.99 20.62
CA ARG A 63 -22.60 11.47 20.08
C ARG A 63 -22.80 12.35 18.84
N GLN A 64 -23.62 11.93 17.89
CA GLN A 64 -23.92 12.71 16.68
C GLN A 64 -24.61 14.04 17.01
N GLN A 65 -25.54 14.05 17.98
CA GLN A 65 -26.16 15.29 18.45
C GLN A 65 -25.14 16.25 19.08
N LEU A 66 -24.17 15.74 19.84
CA LEU A 66 -23.09 16.55 20.39
C LEU A 66 -22.18 17.12 19.30
N ILE A 67 -21.86 16.34 18.26
CA ILE A 67 -21.08 16.80 17.09
C ILE A 67 -21.81 17.94 16.38
N ALA A 68 -23.09 17.75 16.07
CA ALA A 68 -23.89 18.78 15.41
C ALA A 68 -23.97 20.07 16.23
N GLU A 69 -24.08 19.97 17.56
CA GLU A 69 -24.10 21.15 18.44
C GLU A 69 -22.74 21.85 18.53
N LEU A 70 -21.62 21.11 18.45
CA LEU A 70 -20.28 21.69 18.37
C LEU A 70 -20.07 22.42 17.05
N GLU A 71 -20.48 21.81 15.93
CA GLU A 71 -20.39 22.40 14.59
C GLU A 71 -21.26 23.65 14.46
N ARG A 72 -22.48 23.62 15.01
CA ARG A 72 -23.39 24.78 15.07
C ARG A 72 -22.77 25.98 15.80
N GLN A 73 -21.94 25.72 16.81
CA GLN A 73 -21.24 26.75 17.57
C GLN A 73 -19.83 27.06 17.03
N ASN A 74 -19.47 26.52 15.86
CA ASN A 74 -18.16 26.64 15.22
C ASN A 74 -16.99 26.21 16.14
N ILE A 75 -17.22 25.19 16.97
CA ILE A 75 -16.23 24.61 17.88
C ILE A 75 -15.66 23.36 17.21
N ALA A 76 -14.32 23.29 17.13
CA ALA A 76 -13.64 22.14 16.55
C ALA A 76 -14.02 20.85 17.28
N VAL A 77 -14.58 19.88 16.54
CA VAL A 77 -14.99 18.58 17.07
C VAL A 77 -13.75 17.76 17.45
N PRO A 78 -13.58 17.36 18.74
CA PRO A 78 -12.45 16.55 19.15
C PRO A 78 -12.46 15.17 18.51
N TRP A 79 -11.27 14.59 18.32
CA TRP A 79 -11.09 13.33 17.60
C TRP A 79 -11.80 12.15 18.27
N GLN A 80 -12.02 12.18 19.60
CA GLN A 80 -12.74 11.14 20.33
C GLN A 80 -14.20 10.99 19.85
N LEU A 81 -14.82 12.09 19.40
CA LEU A 81 -16.16 12.05 18.82
C LEU A 81 -16.16 11.57 17.36
N ARG A 82 -14.99 11.50 16.73
CA ARG A 82 -14.80 11.10 15.32
C ARG A 82 -14.34 9.64 15.16
N MET A 83 -14.11 8.90 16.24
CA MET A 83 -13.66 7.49 16.20
C MET A 83 -14.74 6.53 15.69
N THR A 84 -14.31 5.53 14.92
CA THR A 84 -15.16 4.41 14.44
C THR A 84 -14.89 3.11 15.19
N ILE A 85 -15.74 2.09 15.02
CA ILE A 85 -15.63 0.78 15.71
C ILE A 85 -14.28 0.10 15.39
N ASP A 86 -13.89 0.13 14.12
CA ASP A 86 -12.64 -0.45 13.62
C ASP A 86 -11.40 0.13 14.34
N ASP A 87 -11.46 1.41 14.71
CA ASP A 87 -10.38 2.08 15.45
C ASP A 87 -10.26 1.58 16.90
N LEU A 88 -11.38 1.15 17.50
CA LEU A 88 -11.43 0.70 18.90
C LEU A 88 -10.96 -0.75 19.04
N GLU A 89 -11.38 -1.63 18.13
CA GLU A 89 -10.98 -3.04 18.10
C GLU A 89 -9.47 -3.19 17.89
N LEU A 90 -8.91 -2.40 16.95
CA LEU A 90 -7.48 -2.32 16.70
C LEU A 90 -6.72 -1.89 17.96
N THR A 91 -7.25 -0.90 18.68
CA THR A 91 -6.64 -0.39 19.93
C THR A 91 -6.66 -1.41 21.06
N LEU A 92 -7.72 -2.23 21.17
CA LEU A 92 -7.85 -3.26 22.20
C LEU A 92 -6.94 -4.47 21.92
N LYS A 93 -6.83 -4.89 20.66
CA LYS A 93 -5.95 -5.98 20.21
C LYS A 93 -4.47 -5.65 20.52
N GLN A 94 -4.03 -4.46 20.14
CA GLN A 94 -2.66 -3.98 20.41
C GLN A 94 -2.31 -3.93 21.91
N ARG A 95 -3.30 -3.70 22.78
CA ARG A 95 -3.09 -3.66 24.24
C ARG A 95 -3.05 -5.05 24.88
N ARG A 96 -3.77 -6.04 24.33
CA ARG A 96 -3.69 -7.44 24.77
C ARG A 96 -2.30 -8.01 24.46
N GLU A 97 -1.84 -7.80 23.23
CA GLU A 97 -0.50 -8.19 22.77
C GLU A 97 0.61 -7.54 23.62
N LYS A 98 0.42 -6.28 24.03
CA LYS A 98 1.36 -5.58 24.91
C LYS A 98 1.35 -6.08 26.36
N LYS A 99 0.23 -6.61 26.86
CA LYS A 99 0.14 -7.23 28.19
C LYS A 99 0.79 -8.62 28.19
N GLU A 100 0.60 -9.39 27.13
CA GLU A 100 1.21 -10.71 26.95
C GLU A 100 2.72 -10.64 26.73
N GLY A 101 3.20 -9.62 25.99
CA GLY A 101 4.63 -9.37 25.81
C GLY A 101 5.38 -8.96 27.08
N LYS A 102 4.68 -8.39 28.07
CA LYS A 102 5.29 -7.96 29.35
C LYS A 102 5.43 -9.10 30.37
N ALA A 103 4.67 -10.18 30.22
CA ALA A 103 4.72 -11.36 31.08
C ALA A 103 5.85 -12.35 30.70
N ARG A 104 6.44 -12.21 29.51
CA ARG A 104 7.44 -13.15 28.96
C ARG A 104 8.91 -12.78 29.18
N SER A 105 9.23 -11.67 29.86
CA SER A 105 10.62 -11.28 30.12
C SER A 105 10.96 -11.25 31.62
N THR A 106 11.54 -12.34 32.14
CA THR A 106 12.26 -12.38 33.43
C THR A 106 13.75 -12.04 33.20
N PRO A 107 14.43 -11.33 34.12
CA PRO A 107 15.79 -10.83 33.89
C PRO A 107 16.87 -11.85 34.31
N LYS A 108 17.88 -12.06 33.45
CA LYS A 108 19.10 -12.83 33.77
C LYS A 108 20.12 -11.97 34.53
N ALA A 109 20.61 -12.50 35.64
CA ALA A 109 21.64 -11.92 36.50
C ALA A 109 23.05 -12.05 35.88
N LYS A 110 23.92 -11.10 36.27
CA LYS A 110 25.34 -10.99 35.91
C LYS A 110 26.21 -11.95 36.73
N THR A 111 27.24 -12.52 36.11
CA THR A 111 28.53 -12.81 36.78
C THR A 111 29.70 -12.73 35.80
N LYS A 112 30.80 -12.14 36.26
CA LYS A 112 32.13 -12.06 35.63
C LYS A 112 32.92 -13.34 35.91
N GLU A 113 33.83 -13.72 35.01
CA GLU A 113 35.21 -14.12 35.35
C GLU A 113 36.10 -14.21 34.09
N GLU A 114 37.41 -14.20 34.30
CA GLU A 114 38.51 -13.72 33.45
C GLU A 114 39.56 -14.83 33.20
N LYS A 115 40.40 -14.67 32.16
CA LYS A 115 41.67 -15.41 31.83
C LYS A 115 41.55 -16.88 31.36
N ASP A 116 42.36 -17.44 30.46
CA ASP A 116 43.70 -17.11 29.96
C ASP A 116 44.04 -17.88 28.65
N LYS A 117 45.06 -17.37 27.94
CA LYS A 117 46.06 -18.05 27.07
C LYS A 117 45.81 -18.37 25.57
N ALA A 118 46.85 -17.98 24.83
CA ALA A 118 47.16 -18.16 23.42
C ALA A 118 47.82 -19.52 23.13
N ASP A 119 47.70 -20.00 21.89
CA ASP A 119 48.84 -20.19 20.96
C ASP A 119 48.34 -20.61 19.57
N ALA A 120 49.01 -20.10 18.54
CA ALA A 120 48.94 -20.52 17.13
C ALA A 120 50.19 -21.41 16.84
N PRO A 121 50.58 -21.81 15.61
CA PRO A 121 49.99 -21.60 14.28
C PRO A 121 50.10 -22.83 13.31
N GLN A 122 49.85 -22.55 12.01
CA GLN A 122 50.41 -23.21 10.80
C GLN A 122 49.75 -24.53 10.34
N ALA A 123 49.63 -24.85 9.04
CA ALA A 123 50.12 -24.25 7.80
C ALA A 123 49.22 -24.61 6.61
N ASP A 124 49.37 -23.79 5.59
CA ASP A 124 48.93 -23.85 4.20
C ASP A 124 49.55 -25.05 3.44
N GLU A 125 48.87 -25.53 2.40
CA GLU A 125 49.45 -26.01 1.12
C GLU A 125 48.36 -26.67 0.26
N GLY A 126 48.05 -26.02 -0.87
CA GLY A 126 47.37 -26.65 -2.00
C GLY A 126 48.36 -27.26 -2.98
N SER A 127 47.90 -28.22 -3.80
CA SER A 127 48.47 -28.51 -5.12
C SER A 127 47.53 -29.38 -5.94
N GLU A 128 47.57 -29.12 -7.24
CA GLU A 128 46.77 -29.57 -8.37
C GLU A 128 46.96 -31.03 -8.84
N ALA A 129 45.98 -31.42 -9.66
CA ALA A 129 46.06 -32.16 -10.94
C ALA A 129 46.20 -33.71 -10.99
N ALA A 130 45.11 -34.28 -11.53
CA ALA A 130 45.02 -35.19 -12.69
C ALA A 130 45.73 -36.56 -12.70
N GLU A 131 44.96 -37.65 -12.84
CA GLU A 131 44.94 -38.48 -14.08
C GLU A 131 43.87 -39.61 -14.07
N ILE A 132 43.09 -39.60 -15.17
CA ILE A 132 42.52 -40.65 -16.03
C ILE A 132 42.48 -42.12 -15.53
N THR A 133 41.30 -42.76 -15.64
CA THR A 133 41.15 -44.12 -16.19
C THR A 133 39.75 -44.34 -16.79
N GLU A 134 39.72 -44.78 -18.05
CA GLU A 134 38.53 -45.15 -18.83
C GLU A 134 37.93 -46.50 -18.37
N THR A 135 36.63 -46.69 -18.56
CA THR A 135 36.06 -48.01 -18.94
C THR A 135 34.70 -47.87 -19.64
N THR A 136 34.71 -48.26 -20.92
CA THR A 136 33.71 -49.06 -21.66
C THR A 136 32.29 -48.51 -21.89
N GLN A 137 32.03 -48.21 -23.17
CA GLN A 137 30.73 -47.97 -23.81
C GLN A 137 29.74 -49.14 -23.71
N SER A 138 28.46 -48.81 -23.60
CA SER A 138 27.36 -49.55 -24.22
C SER A 138 26.42 -48.55 -24.90
N GLY A 139 26.27 -48.69 -26.23
CA GLY A 139 25.66 -47.71 -27.10
C GLY A 139 24.13 -47.70 -27.10
N ARG A 140 23.55 -46.51 -27.23
CA ARG A 140 22.23 -46.29 -27.85
C ARG A 140 22.31 -45.07 -28.78
N VAL A 141 21.84 -45.27 -30.00
CA VAL A 141 21.84 -44.35 -31.13
C VAL A 141 21.04 -43.08 -30.81
N ALA A 142 21.66 -41.91 -30.99
CA ALA A 142 21.00 -40.61 -30.88
C ALA A 142 20.47 -40.16 -32.26
N VAL A 143 19.17 -39.94 -32.36
CA VAL A 143 18.56 -39.16 -33.44
C VAL A 143 18.56 -37.71 -33.00
N ALA A 144 19.38 -36.88 -33.66
CA ALA A 144 19.49 -35.45 -33.34
C ALA A 144 18.22 -34.70 -33.79
N PHE A 145 17.35 -34.36 -32.83
CA PHE A 145 16.28 -33.38 -33.00
C PHE A 145 16.88 -31.97 -32.92
N LEU A 146 17.12 -31.34 -34.08
CA LEU A 146 17.34 -29.89 -34.21
C LEU A 146 16.01 -29.15 -34.03
N GLY A 147 15.46 -29.18 -32.82
CA GLY A 147 14.18 -28.56 -32.46
C GLY A 147 14.22 -27.57 -31.28
N PRO A 148 15.07 -27.73 -30.24
CA PRO A 148 14.93 -26.89 -29.05
C PRO A 148 15.60 -25.51 -29.16
N THR A 149 16.49 -25.28 -30.13
CA THR A 149 17.19 -23.99 -30.25
C THR A 149 16.38 -22.91 -30.95
N LEU A 150 15.55 -23.23 -31.94
CA LEU A 150 14.74 -22.23 -32.65
C LEU A 150 13.55 -21.79 -31.80
N ILE A 151 12.93 -22.70 -31.05
CA ILE A 151 11.85 -22.37 -30.11
C ILE A 151 12.42 -21.60 -28.90
N ALA A 152 13.60 -21.96 -28.39
CA ALA A 152 14.26 -21.16 -27.36
C ALA A 152 14.70 -19.78 -27.86
N LEU A 153 15.11 -19.63 -29.13
CA LEU A 153 15.41 -18.33 -29.74
C LEU A 153 14.17 -17.50 -30.02
N VAL A 154 13.05 -18.12 -30.41
CA VAL A 154 11.75 -17.45 -30.61
C VAL A 154 11.13 -17.09 -29.27
N ILE A 155 11.25 -17.94 -28.24
CA ILE A 155 10.87 -17.63 -26.85
C ILE A 155 11.81 -16.56 -26.28
N ALA A 156 13.12 -16.59 -26.55
CA ALA A 156 14.04 -15.52 -26.13
C ALA A 156 13.81 -14.21 -26.91
N MET A 157 13.39 -14.26 -28.18
CA MET A 157 12.96 -13.08 -28.95
C MET A 157 11.59 -12.55 -28.53
N LEU A 158 10.65 -13.43 -28.12
CA LEU A 158 9.35 -13.05 -27.55
C LEU A 158 9.44 -12.66 -26.07
N CYS A 159 10.49 -13.08 -25.37
CA CYS A 159 10.87 -12.67 -24.03
C CYS A 159 11.94 -11.57 -24.03
N ILE A 160 12.06 -10.81 -25.13
CA ILE A 160 12.44 -9.40 -25.00
C ILE A 160 11.20 -8.67 -24.48
N THR A 161 10.82 -8.95 -23.23
CA THR A 161 10.11 -7.95 -22.46
C THR A 161 11.08 -6.77 -22.42
N SER A 162 10.72 -5.62 -23.01
CA SER A 162 11.50 -4.42 -22.78
C SER A 162 11.60 -4.28 -21.27
N ALA A 163 12.81 -4.41 -20.71
CA ALA A 163 13.00 -4.27 -19.27
C ALA A 163 12.30 -2.97 -18.85
N VAL A 164 11.40 -3.06 -17.86
CA VAL A 164 10.66 -1.89 -17.33
C VAL A 164 11.64 -0.76 -16.97
N GLY A 165 12.89 -1.13 -16.72
CA GLY A 165 13.99 -0.27 -16.36
C GLY A 165 14.03 -0.10 -14.86
N ASP A 166 14.83 0.85 -14.41
CA ASP A 166 14.90 1.27 -13.02
C ASP A 166 14.82 2.79 -12.95
N LEU A 167 15.00 3.35 -11.75
CA LEU A 167 14.98 4.81 -11.54
C LEU A 167 16.11 5.57 -12.25
N THR A 168 17.15 4.90 -12.77
CA THR A 168 18.21 5.55 -13.56
C THR A 168 17.79 5.78 -15.00
N SER A 169 16.91 4.96 -15.57
CA SER A 169 16.57 4.97 -17.01
C SER A 169 15.09 5.15 -17.33
N LEU A 170 14.20 4.78 -16.40
CA LEU A 170 12.74 4.66 -16.57
C LEU A 170 12.33 3.78 -17.76
N GLY A 171 13.23 2.87 -18.13
CA GLY A 171 13.09 1.95 -19.25
C GLY A 171 13.15 2.63 -20.61
N SER A 172 12.69 1.89 -21.62
CA SER A 172 12.57 2.41 -22.97
C SER A 172 11.44 3.44 -23.04
N LEU A 173 11.74 4.60 -23.62
CA LEU A 173 10.79 5.68 -23.89
C LEU A 173 10.95 6.10 -25.34
N ARG A 174 9.83 6.37 -26.01
CA ARG A 174 9.84 6.95 -27.36
C ARG A 174 10.52 8.33 -27.35
N PRO A 175 11.12 8.75 -28.48
CA PRO A 175 11.54 10.13 -28.67
C PRO A 175 10.39 11.10 -28.38
N GLY A 176 10.67 12.22 -27.71
CA GLY A 176 9.65 13.19 -27.31
C GLY A 176 8.75 12.75 -26.15
N ALA A 177 9.04 11.64 -25.45
CA ALA A 177 8.24 11.23 -24.30
C ALA A 177 8.36 12.23 -23.14
N HIS A 178 7.28 12.36 -22.37
CA HIS A 178 7.19 13.28 -21.24
C HIS A 178 7.35 12.56 -19.91
N VAL A 179 8.26 13.07 -19.07
CA VAL A 179 8.54 12.57 -17.73
C VAL A 179 8.23 13.64 -16.71
N LEU A 180 7.41 13.32 -15.71
CA LEU A 180 7.15 14.17 -14.55
C LEU A 180 7.78 13.56 -13.30
N VAL A 181 8.64 14.30 -12.62
CA VAL A 181 9.12 13.99 -11.27
C VAL A 181 8.40 14.91 -10.29
N VAL A 182 7.69 14.34 -9.32
CA VAL A 182 6.93 15.09 -8.32
C VAL A 182 7.55 14.95 -6.93
N GLY A 183 7.56 16.06 -6.19
CA GLY A 183 8.05 16.08 -4.82
C GLY A 183 9.56 15.80 -4.69
N ASP A 184 10.36 16.15 -5.68
CA ASP A 184 11.83 16.00 -5.65
C ASP A 184 12.44 17.09 -4.76
N GLY A 185 12.36 16.89 -3.44
CA GLY A 185 12.58 17.90 -2.43
C GLY A 185 13.81 18.78 -2.63
N ASN A 186 14.97 18.21 -2.97
CA ASN A 186 16.21 18.95 -3.26
C ASN A 186 16.66 18.85 -4.74
N PHE A 187 15.82 18.31 -5.62
CA PHE A 187 16.10 18.08 -7.04
C PHE A 187 17.27 17.12 -7.35
N SER A 188 17.82 16.45 -6.34
CA SER A 188 19.01 15.60 -6.53
C SER A 188 18.69 14.33 -7.32
N TYR A 189 17.45 13.83 -7.28
CA TYR A 189 17.04 12.70 -8.10
C TYR A 189 16.93 13.11 -9.57
N ALA A 190 16.25 14.22 -9.87
CA ALA A 190 16.15 14.75 -11.22
C ALA A 190 17.53 15.00 -11.85
N ARG A 191 18.51 15.46 -11.06
CA ARG A 191 19.89 15.61 -11.53
C ARG A 191 20.54 14.27 -11.84
N ALA A 192 20.40 13.29 -10.96
CA ALA A 192 20.93 11.94 -11.22
C ALA A 192 20.32 11.34 -12.49
N PHE A 193 19.00 11.51 -12.68
CA PHE A 193 18.29 11.09 -13.88
C PHE A 193 18.79 11.83 -15.13
N LEU A 194 19.00 13.15 -15.06
CA LEU A 194 19.58 13.95 -16.15
C LEU A 194 20.96 13.41 -16.56
N ARG A 195 21.85 13.16 -15.60
CA ARG A 195 23.21 12.66 -15.87
C ARG A 195 23.19 11.29 -16.54
N ALA A 196 22.37 10.36 -16.04
CA ALA A 196 22.21 9.03 -16.62
C ALA A 196 21.62 9.06 -18.05
N ASN A 197 20.80 10.06 -18.36
CA ASN A 197 20.08 10.17 -19.63
C ASN A 197 20.50 11.40 -20.44
N SER A 198 21.73 11.87 -20.27
CA SER A 198 22.25 13.07 -20.94
C SER A 198 22.24 12.98 -22.47
N SER A 199 22.25 11.78 -23.04
CA SER A 199 22.10 11.54 -24.49
C SER A 199 20.64 11.57 -24.98
N ARG A 200 19.66 11.49 -24.05
CA ARG A 200 18.22 11.43 -24.32
C ARG A 200 17.50 12.72 -23.93
N ILE A 201 18.11 13.58 -23.13
CA ILE A 201 17.51 14.82 -22.61
C ILE A 201 18.27 16.03 -23.17
N GLY A 202 17.55 17.12 -23.47
CA GLY A 202 18.14 18.39 -23.90
C GLY A 202 18.38 18.51 -25.41
N ASN A 203 19.10 19.56 -25.82
CA ASN A 203 19.10 20.04 -27.22
C ASN A 203 19.96 19.23 -28.20
N SER A 204 20.61 18.14 -27.77
CA SER A 204 21.60 17.43 -28.59
C SER A 204 21.46 15.92 -28.42
N THR A 205 20.46 15.33 -29.07
CA THR A 205 20.43 13.87 -29.26
C THR A 205 21.40 13.50 -30.37
N ALA A 206 22.20 12.45 -30.18
CA ALA A 206 23.19 11.98 -31.16
C ALA A 206 22.58 11.56 -32.53
N ASP A 207 21.27 11.38 -32.61
CA ASP A 207 20.55 10.80 -33.76
C ASP A 207 19.45 11.72 -34.34
N ASN A 208 19.50 13.04 -34.07
CA ASN A 208 18.43 13.99 -34.46
C ASN A 208 17.00 13.58 -34.00
N SER A 209 16.89 12.76 -32.95
CA SER A 209 15.61 12.33 -32.39
C SER A 209 15.07 13.39 -31.42
N GLN A 210 13.75 13.44 -31.23
CA GLN A 210 13.16 14.37 -30.26
C GLN A 210 13.61 13.99 -28.83
N PRO A 211 14.15 14.93 -28.04
CA PRO A 211 14.61 14.63 -26.69
C PRO A 211 13.43 14.31 -25.76
N LEU A 212 13.73 13.66 -24.64
CA LEU A 212 12.78 13.50 -23.56
C LEU A 212 12.46 14.85 -22.92
N HIS A 213 11.18 15.12 -22.72
CA HIS A 213 10.71 16.31 -22.02
C HIS A 213 10.56 16.01 -20.54
N VAL A 214 11.54 16.43 -19.75
CA VAL A 214 11.55 16.17 -18.30
C VAL A 214 11.08 17.41 -17.55
N THR A 215 10.06 17.24 -16.72
CA THR A 215 9.60 18.22 -15.74
C THR A 215 9.89 17.70 -14.35
N ALA A 216 10.71 18.41 -13.56
CA ALA A 216 10.96 18.10 -12.17
C ALA A 216 10.26 19.13 -11.27
N SER A 217 9.69 18.68 -10.16
CA SER A 217 8.93 19.57 -9.29
C SER A 217 9.10 19.33 -7.79
N SER A 218 8.97 20.40 -7.01
CA SER A 218 8.95 20.40 -5.55
C SER A 218 7.64 20.97 -4.99
N LEU A 219 7.27 20.52 -3.79
CA LEU A 219 6.13 21.10 -3.05
C LEU A 219 6.47 22.49 -2.51
N ASP A 220 7.69 22.68 -2.02
CA ASP A 220 8.15 23.96 -1.49
C ASP A 220 8.34 24.99 -2.63
N THR A 221 8.22 26.27 -2.29
CA THR A 221 8.60 27.39 -3.17
C THR A 221 10.12 27.43 -3.37
N GLU A 222 10.60 28.06 -4.45
CA GLU A 222 12.05 28.21 -4.70
C GLU A 222 12.76 28.88 -3.51
N SER A 223 12.15 29.92 -2.92
CA SER A 223 12.72 30.62 -1.76
C SER A 223 12.88 29.70 -0.54
N GLN A 224 11.85 28.89 -0.24
CA GLN A 224 11.90 27.94 0.87
C GLN A 224 12.92 26.83 0.62
N LEU A 225 12.99 26.33 -0.63
CA LEU A 225 13.96 25.33 -1.05
C LEU A 225 15.39 25.81 -0.82
N VAL A 226 15.75 26.99 -1.34
CA VAL A 226 17.13 27.52 -1.26
C VAL A 226 17.52 27.83 0.19
N GLU A 227 16.56 28.28 1.00
CA GLU A 227 16.77 28.47 2.44
C GLU A 227 17.06 27.14 3.16
N MET A 228 16.29 26.09 2.86
CA MET A 228 16.48 24.77 3.47
C MET A 228 17.69 24.01 2.95
N TYR A 229 18.00 24.15 1.66
CA TYR A 229 19.03 23.39 0.94
C TYR A 229 19.87 24.33 0.06
N PRO A 230 20.85 25.07 0.62
CA PRO A 230 21.67 26.00 -0.16
C PRO A 230 22.40 25.34 -1.35
N ARG A 231 22.74 24.05 -1.24
CA ARG A 231 23.35 23.27 -2.33
C ARG A 231 22.42 23.01 -3.51
N ALA A 232 21.10 23.17 -3.33
CA ALA A 232 20.12 22.98 -4.40
C ALA A 232 20.34 23.99 -5.54
N ARG A 233 20.94 25.17 -5.29
CA ARG A 233 21.19 26.15 -6.36
C ARG A 233 22.01 25.57 -7.52
N GLY A 234 23.13 24.93 -7.21
CA GLY A 234 23.96 24.30 -8.24
C GLY A 234 23.26 23.13 -8.95
N ILE A 235 22.36 22.44 -8.26
CA ILE A 235 21.52 21.38 -8.85
C ILE A 235 20.54 21.98 -9.85
N LEU A 236 19.86 23.07 -9.48
CA LEU A 236 18.91 23.78 -10.33
C LEU A 236 19.60 24.35 -11.58
N ASP A 237 20.77 24.95 -11.42
CA ASP A 237 21.55 25.49 -12.54
C ASP A 237 21.94 24.38 -13.53
N GLU A 238 22.35 23.20 -13.03
CA GLU A 238 22.66 22.02 -13.85
C GLU A 238 21.41 21.48 -14.58
N LEU A 239 20.27 21.42 -13.90
CA LEU A 239 18.99 20.98 -14.50
C LEU A 239 18.54 21.91 -15.63
N HIS A 240 18.59 23.22 -15.40
CA HIS A 240 18.25 24.20 -16.44
C HIS A 240 19.19 24.12 -17.64
N ALA A 241 20.51 24.00 -17.39
CA ALA A 241 21.50 23.83 -18.45
C ALA A 241 21.29 22.53 -19.25
N GLY A 242 20.82 21.47 -18.58
CA GLY A 242 20.46 20.19 -19.21
C GLY A 242 19.10 20.17 -19.93
N GLY A 243 18.34 21.27 -19.90
CA GLY A 243 17.02 21.35 -20.54
C GLY A 243 15.86 20.72 -19.76
N VAL A 244 16.04 20.48 -18.45
CA VAL A 244 14.96 20.02 -17.56
C VAL A 244 14.11 21.22 -17.15
N GLN A 245 12.79 21.10 -17.28
CA GLN A 245 11.86 22.10 -16.77
C GLN A 245 11.68 21.93 -15.25
N VAL A 246 12.03 22.96 -14.48
CA VAL A 246 11.84 22.95 -13.02
C VAL A 246 10.57 23.71 -12.64
N ARG A 247 9.77 23.13 -11.73
CA ARG A 247 8.58 23.77 -11.16
C ARG A 247 8.58 23.70 -9.63
N HIS A 248 8.09 24.74 -8.99
CA HIS A 248 7.96 24.82 -7.53
C HIS A 248 6.50 24.99 -7.13
N GLY A 249 6.16 24.68 -5.88
CA GLY A 249 4.78 24.80 -5.39
C GLY A 249 3.81 23.78 -5.99
N VAL A 250 4.31 22.65 -6.51
CA VAL A 250 3.47 21.62 -7.13
C VAL A 250 3.04 20.61 -6.08
N ASN A 251 1.74 20.54 -5.83
CA ASN A 251 1.15 19.54 -4.97
C ASN A 251 0.85 18.27 -5.77
N ALA A 252 1.53 17.18 -5.43
CA ALA A 252 1.37 15.87 -6.06
C ALA A 252 -0.06 15.29 -5.92
N THR A 253 -0.88 15.79 -4.99
CA THR A 253 -2.29 15.36 -4.83
C THR A 253 -3.30 16.20 -5.63
N GLY A 254 -2.83 17.11 -6.49
CA GLY A 254 -3.69 17.96 -7.33
C GLY A 254 -3.01 18.40 -8.63
N LEU A 255 -2.26 17.51 -9.26
CA LEU A 255 -1.54 17.68 -10.53
C LEU A 255 -2.44 18.20 -11.66
N GLU A 256 -3.69 17.77 -11.74
CA GLU A 256 -4.66 18.21 -12.75
C GLU A 256 -4.96 19.72 -12.70
N SER A 257 -4.70 20.37 -11.55
CA SER A 257 -4.87 21.82 -11.40
C SER A 257 -3.72 22.63 -12.02
N TYR A 258 -2.62 21.98 -12.41
CA TYR A 258 -1.46 22.62 -12.99
C TYR A 258 -1.45 22.46 -14.51
N SER A 259 -1.29 23.58 -15.20
CA SER A 259 -1.07 23.59 -16.64
C SER A 259 0.37 23.16 -16.94
N PHE A 260 0.58 21.91 -17.32
CA PHE A 260 1.82 21.42 -17.94
C PHE A 260 1.71 21.68 -19.44
N GLN A 261 2.12 22.86 -19.88
CA GLN A 261 2.05 23.25 -21.29
C GLN A 261 3.30 22.83 -22.04
N ASP A 262 3.08 22.29 -23.23
CA ASP A 262 4.04 22.30 -24.32
C ASP A 262 3.54 23.31 -25.36
N GLU A 263 4.41 24.25 -25.78
CA GLU A 263 4.07 25.29 -26.75
C GLU A 263 3.58 24.70 -28.09
N ALA A 264 3.93 23.45 -28.40
CA ALA A 264 3.54 22.78 -29.64
C ALA A 264 2.23 21.96 -29.53
N HIS A 265 1.84 21.47 -28.34
CA HIS A 265 0.82 20.41 -28.22
C HIS A 265 -0.30 20.64 -27.19
N GLY A 266 -0.28 21.75 -26.44
CA GLY A 266 -1.32 22.05 -25.45
C GLY A 266 -1.11 21.34 -24.11
N SER A 267 -2.17 20.77 -23.52
CA SER A 267 -2.08 20.06 -22.23
C SER A 267 -1.30 18.75 -22.39
N VAL A 268 -0.19 18.63 -21.67
CA VAL A 268 0.71 17.47 -21.73
C VAL A 268 0.19 16.34 -20.85
N LEU A 269 0.22 15.11 -21.38
CA LEU A 269 0.11 13.88 -20.60
C LEU A 269 1.49 13.24 -20.47
N PHE A 270 1.75 12.58 -19.34
CA PHE A 270 3.06 12.04 -19.02
C PHE A 270 3.15 10.55 -19.29
N ASP A 271 4.22 10.13 -19.98
CA ASP A 271 4.56 8.73 -20.18
C ASP A 271 5.15 8.11 -18.91
N ARG A 272 5.78 8.92 -18.05
CA ARG A 272 6.28 8.52 -16.73
C ARG A 272 5.96 9.58 -15.69
N ILE A 273 5.42 9.17 -14.54
CA ILE A 273 5.26 10.01 -13.36
C ILE A 273 6.00 9.36 -12.20
N VAL A 274 6.98 10.03 -11.61
CA VAL A 274 7.85 9.50 -10.55
C VAL A 274 7.59 10.24 -9.24
N PHE A 275 7.29 9.51 -8.16
CA PHE A 275 7.16 10.05 -6.81
C PHE A 275 8.00 9.24 -5.82
N ASN A 276 9.18 9.76 -5.49
CA ASN A 276 10.12 9.09 -4.62
C ASN A 276 9.92 9.48 -3.15
N PHE A 277 9.79 8.48 -2.28
CA PHE A 277 9.67 8.63 -0.83
C PHE A 277 8.61 9.65 -0.38
N PRO A 278 7.36 9.54 -0.88
CA PRO A 278 6.27 10.44 -0.50
C PRO A 278 6.10 10.44 1.03
N HIS A 279 5.89 11.60 1.63
CA HIS A 279 5.78 11.71 3.08
C HIS A 279 4.71 12.70 3.51
N TYR A 280 3.87 12.32 4.47
CA TYR A 280 2.90 13.21 5.08
C TYR A 280 3.55 13.99 6.24
N ALA A 281 3.71 15.30 6.08
CA ALA A 281 4.09 16.20 7.16
C ALA A 281 2.84 16.68 7.90
N ALA A 282 2.74 16.43 9.21
CA ALA A 282 1.66 16.97 10.03
C ALA A 282 1.93 18.44 10.38
N ASP A 283 0.87 19.22 10.65
CA ASP A 283 0.99 20.58 11.18
C ASP A 283 1.89 20.59 12.44
N GLY A 284 2.93 21.43 12.43
CA GLY A 284 3.94 21.55 13.49
C GLY A 284 5.26 20.81 13.23
N GLY A 285 5.48 20.32 12.01
CA GLY A 285 6.77 19.78 11.57
C GLY A 285 7.05 18.35 12.02
N VAL A 286 8.08 17.76 11.42
CA VAL A 286 8.43 16.37 11.69
C VAL A 286 9.13 16.23 13.04
N GLY A 287 8.70 15.25 13.85
CA GLY A 287 9.36 14.93 15.12
C GLY A 287 8.59 15.34 16.38
N ASN A 288 7.33 15.76 16.27
CA ASN A 288 6.45 15.77 17.43
C ASN A 288 6.20 14.31 17.87
N LYS A 289 7.02 13.84 18.81
CA LYS A 289 7.01 12.46 19.35
C LYS A 289 5.64 12.03 19.92
N ASN A 290 4.73 12.97 20.13
CA ASN A 290 3.37 12.73 20.59
C ASN A 290 2.36 12.46 19.46
N LYS A 291 2.75 12.61 18.18
CA LYS A 291 1.94 12.28 16.99
C LYS A 291 2.56 11.05 16.31
N ARG A 292 2.14 9.84 16.73
CA ARG A 292 2.57 8.56 16.13
C ARG A 292 2.33 8.53 14.63
N ASN A 293 3.15 7.76 13.90
CA ASN A 293 3.01 7.44 12.48
C ASN A 293 1.55 7.20 12.10
N LYS A 294 0.94 8.16 11.38
CA LYS A 294 -0.43 8.03 10.89
C LYS A 294 -0.38 7.23 9.59
N ILE A 295 -0.32 5.90 9.70
CA ILE A 295 -0.32 5.00 8.54
C ILE A 295 -1.47 5.33 7.57
N HIS A 296 -2.64 5.66 8.12
CA HIS A 296 -3.81 6.10 7.35
C HIS A 296 -3.56 7.38 6.55
N ARG A 297 -2.71 8.32 7.01
CA ARG A 297 -2.39 9.54 6.26
C ARG A 297 -1.45 9.28 5.09
N HIS A 298 -0.53 8.33 5.22
CA HIS A 298 0.30 7.92 4.09
C HIS A 298 -0.53 7.16 3.04
N ARG A 299 -1.48 6.31 3.48
CA ARG A 299 -2.46 5.69 2.58
C ARG A 299 -3.33 6.73 1.86
N GLN A 300 -3.80 7.75 2.60
CA GLN A 300 -4.54 8.87 2.03
C GLN A 300 -3.70 9.65 1.01
N LEU A 301 -2.44 9.99 1.34
CA LEU A 301 -1.51 10.65 0.43
C LEU A 301 -1.31 9.85 -0.86
N LEU A 302 -1.09 8.54 -0.76
CA LEU A 302 -0.95 7.67 -1.94
C LEU A 302 -2.23 7.64 -2.77
N LEU A 303 -3.41 7.48 -2.13
CA LEU A 303 -4.70 7.46 -2.82
C LEU A 303 -4.95 8.77 -3.59
N GLU A 304 -4.75 9.91 -2.93
CA GLU A 304 -4.93 11.23 -3.55
C GLU A 304 -3.89 11.47 -4.66
N PHE A 305 -2.63 11.06 -4.45
CA PHE A 305 -1.62 11.11 -5.50
C PHE A 305 -1.99 10.26 -6.72
N PHE A 306 -2.35 8.99 -6.54
CA PHE A 306 -2.73 8.13 -7.67
C PHE A 306 -3.96 8.67 -8.40
N THR A 307 -4.96 9.17 -7.66
CA THR A 307 -6.17 9.78 -8.23
C THR A 307 -5.83 10.99 -9.10
N SER A 308 -4.87 11.80 -8.68
CA SER A 308 -4.45 12.99 -9.41
C SER A 308 -3.51 12.65 -10.57
N ALA A 309 -2.56 11.73 -10.36
CA ALA A 309 -1.61 11.30 -11.36
C ALA A 309 -2.28 10.64 -12.57
N THR A 310 -3.35 9.87 -12.39
CA THR A 310 -4.09 9.25 -13.50
C THR A 310 -4.74 10.28 -14.43
N GLN A 311 -5.06 11.49 -13.95
CA GLN A 311 -5.65 12.55 -14.78
C GLN A 311 -4.65 13.20 -15.75
N VAL A 312 -3.35 13.07 -15.46
CA VAL A 312 -2.26 13.62 -16.28
C VAL A 312 -1.38 12.51 -16.86
N LEU A 313 -1.81 11.25 -16.76
CA LEU A 313 -1.07 10.09 -17.28
C LEU A 313 -1.45 9.82 -18.74
N ALA A 314 -0.47 9.51 -19.58
CA ALA A 314 -0.73 9.01 -20.93
C ALA A 314 -1.38 7.62 -20.88
N SER A 315 -2.05 7.19 -21.97
CA SER A 315 -2.75 5.88 -22.03
C SER A 315 -1.85 4.68 -21.73
N ASP A 316 -0.59 4.75 -22.17
CA ASP A 316 0.46 3.74 -21.91
C ASP A 316 1.49 4.21 -20.89
N GLY A 317 1.13 5.24 -20.12
CA GLY A 317 1.98 5.83 -19.11
C GLY A 317 2.16 4.91 -17.90
N GLN A 318 3.23 5.16 -17.15
CA GLN A 318 3.52 4.46 -15.92
C GLN A 318 3.72 5.42 -14.75
N ILE A 319 3.25 5.03 -13.58
CA ILE A 319 3.46 5.74 -12.32
C ILE A 319 4.46 4.94 -11.47
N TRP A 320 5.55 5.59 -11.09
CA TRP A 320 6.67 5.01 -10.37
C TRP A 320 6.70 5.58 -8.96
N VAL A 321 6.56 4.72 -7.95
CA VAL A 321 6.54 5.15 -6.54
C VAL A 321 7.53 4.35 -5.73
N THR A 322 8.46 5.06 -5.10
CA THR A 322 9.53 4.45 -4.31
C THR A 322 9.25 4.59 -2.82
N LEU A 323 9.25 3.48 -2.09
CA LEU A 323 8.98 3.44 -0.65
C LEU A 323 10.14 2.81 0.13
N CYS A 324 10.35 3.23 1.39
CA CYS A 324 11.34 2.60 2.27
C CYS A 324 10.97 1.14 2.57
N ALA A 325 11.97 0.32 2.91
CA ALA A 325 11.78 -1.07 3.26
C ALA A 325 10.64 -1.32 4.29
N GLY A 326 9.75 -2.23 3.91
CA GLY A 326 8.58 -2.69 4.64
C GLY A 326 7.40 -1.71 4.61
N GLN A 327 7.47 -0.59 3.89
CA GLN A 327 6.35 0.34 3.79
C GLN A 327 5.33 -0.10 2.74
N GLY A 328 5.73 -0.61 1.57
CA GLY A 328 4.80 -0.92 0.48
C GLY A 328 3.86 -2.08 0.82
N GLY A 329 4.39 -3.10 1.49
CA GLY A 329 3.65 -4.32 1.84
C GLY A 329 3.51 -5.31 0.70
N THR A 330 4.40 -5.24 -0.29
CA THR A 330 4.49 -6.19 -1.41
C THR A 330 5.32 -7.40 -1.03
N ARG A 331 5.23 -8.48 -1.83
CA ARG A 331 5.94 -9.75 -1.59
C ARG A 331 7.47 -9.62 -1.71
N LEU A 332 7.97 -8.56 -2.37
CA LEU A 332 9.39 -8.28 -2.51
C LEU A 332 10.05 -7.72 -1.23
N GLU A 333 9.23 -7.28 -0.27
CA GLU A 333 9.72 -6.66 0.97
C GLU A 333 10.54 -7.64 1.82
N ARG A 334 11.83 -7.32 2.05
CA ARG A 334 12.67 -8.07 2.99
C ARG A 334 12.29 -7.78 4.45
N LYS A 335 11.84 -6.54 4.73
CA LYS A 335 11.39 -6.12 6.06
C LYS A 335 9.88 -6.33 6.20
N GLN A 336 9.51 -7.48 6.75
CA GLN A 336 8.11 -7.83 6.97
C GLN A 336 7.46 -6.96 8.05
N ARG A 337 6.22 -6.52 7.80
CA ARG A 337 5.37 -5.80 8.75
C ARG A 337 3.96 -6.40 8.72
N ALA A 338 3.21 -6.24 9.81
CA ALA A 338 1.79 -6.55 9.77
C ALA A 338 1.10 -5.72 8.66
N VAL A 339 0.15 -6.31 7.93
CA VAL A 339 -0.57 -5.65 6.83
C VAL A 339 -1.20 -4.32 7.27
N GLY A 340 -1.67 -4.24 8.51
CA GLY A 340 -2.20 -3.00 9.11
C GLY A 340 -1.17 -1.88 9.31
N ASP A 341 0.12 -2.19 9.29
CA ASP A 341 1.24 -1.27 9.48
C ASP A 341 2.00 -0.94 8.19
N THR A 342 1.55 -1.47 7.04
CA THR A 342 2.06 -1.10 5.71
C THR A 342 1.20 0.00 5.08
N TRP A 343 1.72 0.63 4.04
CA TRP A 343 1.07 1.67 3.27
C TRP A 343 0.13 1.07 2.22
N GLN A 344 0.12 -0.26 2.05
CA GLN A 344 -0.80 -0.99 1.19
C GLN A 344 -0.84 -0.39 -0.23
N ILE A 345 0.33 -0.08 -0.78
CA ILE A 345 0.45 0.75 -2.00
C ILE A 345 -0.34 0.17 -3.18
N VAL A 346 -0.34 -1.15 -3.34
CA VAL A 346 -1.09 -1.86 -4.40
C VAL A 346 -2.59 -1.67 -4.23
N SER A 347 -3.10 -1.67 -2.99
CA SER A 347 -4.52 -1.41 -2.69
C SER A 347 -4.90 0.04 -3.00
N CYS A 348 -4.04 1.00 -2.62
CA CYS A 348 -4.24 2.41 -2.94
C CYS A 348 -4.27 2.66 -4.46
N ALA A 349 -3.36 2.05 -5.21
CA ALA A 349 -3.33 2.14 -6.67
C ALA A 349 -4.56 1.47 -7.30
N ALA A 350 -4.94 0.27 -6.85
CA ALA A 350 -6.08 -0.47 -7.36
C ALA A 350 -7.41 0.30 -7.20
N SER A 351 -7.56 1.07 -6.11
CA SER A 351 -8.70 1.98 -5.91
C SER A 351 -8.84 3.07 -6.99
N THR A 352 -7.82 3.28 -7.82
CA THR A 352 -7.80 4.26 -8.91
C THR A 352 -7.70 3.64 -10.30
N GLY A 353 -7.91 2.32 -10.41
CA GLY A 353 -7.82 1.60 -11.70
C GLY A 353 -6.40 1.31 -12.17
N LEU A 354 -5.42 1.33 -11.25
CA LEU A 354 -4.02 1.05 -11.54
C LEU A 354 -3.61 -0.33 -11.05
N LEU A 355 -2.83 -1.02 -11.88
CA LEU A 355 -2.32 -2.36 -11.65
C LEU A 355 -0.80 -2.31 -11.43
N LEU A 356 -0.29 -3.13 -10.51
CA LEU A 356 1.16 -3.21 -10.22
C LEU A 356 1.85 -3.97 -11.36
N HIS A 357 2.42 -3.23 -12.30
CA HIS A 357 3.10 -3.80 -13.47
C HIS A 357 4.45 -4.41 -13.12
N ASP A 358 5.20 -3.78 -12.22
CA ASP A 358 6.53 -4.23 -11.80
C ASP A 358 6.87 -3.74 -10.38
N ALA A 359 7.80 -4.43 -9.72
CA ALA A 359 8.40 -3.97 -8.48
C ALA A 359 9.86 -4.44 -8.39
N HIS A 360 10.77 -3.52 -8.11
CA HIS A 360 12.20 -3.81 -8.01
C HIS A 360 12.88 -2.95 -6.93
N PHE A 361 14.06 -3.38 -6.48
CA PHE A 361 14.85 -2.59 -5.54
C PHE A 361 15.33 -1.29 -6.20
N CYS A 362 15.26 -0.19 -5.45
CA CYS A 362 15.78 1.09 -5.89
C CYS A 362 17.31 1.00 -6.10
N PRO A 363 17.85 1.47 -7.24
CA PRO A 363 19.28 1.47 -7.55
C PRO A 363 20.00 2.59 -6.78
N VAL A 364 20.08 2.44 -5.46
CA VAL A 364 20.54 3.49 -4.54
C VAL A 364 21.99 3.88 -4.80
N ASP A 365 22.86 2.91 -5.03
CA ASP A 365 24.29 3.15 -5.21
C ASP A 365 24.58 3.82 -6.55
N GLU A 366 23.96 3.34 -7.63
CA GLU A 366 24.07 3.92 -8.97
C GLU A 366 23.51 5.35 -9.00
N LEU A 367 22.38 5.59 -8.34
CA LEU A 367 21.84 6.94 -8.21
C LEU A 367 22.78 7.85 -7.40
N ALA A 368 23.41 7.33 -6.33
CA ALA A 368 24.35 8.10 -5.52
C ALA A 368 25.62 8.48 -6.30
N GLU A 369 26.16 7.58 -7.13
CA GLU A 369 27.27 7.88 -8.06
C GLU A 369 26.91 8.99 -9.05
N LEU A 370 25.66 9.03 -9.48
CA LEU A 370 25.10 10.10 -10.32
C LEU A 370 24.78 11.38 -9.54
N GLY A 371 24.92 11.38 -8.21
CA GLY A 371 24.74 12.55 -7.36
C GLY A 371 23.36 12.68 -6.70
N TYR A 372 22.56 11.62 -6.66
CA TYR A 372 21.36 11.58 -5.84
C TYR A 372 21.72 11.53 -4.35
N TYR A 373 21.00 12.28 -3.52
CA TYR A 373 21.04 12.11 -2.07
C TYR A 373 19.69 12.44 -1.44
N SER A 374 19.19 11.50 -0.65
CA SER A 374 17.87 11.62 -0.04
C SER A 374 17.82 12.71 1.04
N VAL A 375 16.76 13.52 1.02
CA VAL A 375 16.36 14.44 2.10
C VAL A 375 14.89 14.21 2.40
N GLY A 376 14.51 14.10 3.68
CA GLY A 376 13.16 13.66 4.03
C GLY A 376 12.46 14.39 5.16
N TYR A 377 13.14 15.32 5.83
CA TYR A 377 12.60 16.02 6.98
C TYR A 377 12.69 17.52 6.73
N GLN A 378 11.58 18.17 6.37
CA GLN A 378 11.49 19.64 6.27
C GLN A 378 12.17 20.26 7.49
N SER A 379 13.16 21.14 7.27
CA SER A 379 14.08 21.79 8.24
C SER A 379 15.34 21.04 8.73
N ARG A 380 15.61 19.79 8.30
CA ARG A 380 16.89 19.10 8.57
C ARG A 380 17.33 18.30 7.35
N GLU A 381 18.60 18.38 6.94
CA GLU A 381 19.23 17.49 5.93
C GLU A 381 19.36 16.05 6.44
N LYS A 382 18.29 15.48 6.99
CA LYS A 382 18.24 14.09 7.40
C LYS A 382 17.61 13.29 6.26
N ALA A 383 18.36 12.30 5.79
CA ALA A 383 17.93 11.40 4.74
C ALA A 383 16.80 10.46 5.20
N PHE A 384 15.99 10.01 4.24
CA PHE A 384 15.17 8.82 4.45
C PHE A 384 16.07 7.59 4.57
N TRP A 385 15.54 6.54 5.20
CA TRP A 385 16.16 5.22 5.12
C TRP A 385 15.86 4.63 3.74
N ILE A 386 16.82 4.76 2.82
CA ILE A 386 16.70 4.31 1.43
C ILE A 386 17.25 2.90 1.19
N ASP A 387 17.99 2.33 2.15
CA ASP A 387 18.46 0.96 2.08
C ASP A 387 17.28 -0.01 1.86
N GLN A 388 17.43 -0.88 0.86
CA GLN A 388 16.41 -1.86 0.45
C GLN A 388 15.04 -1.24 0.14
N SER A 389 15.01 0.02 -0.27
CA SER A 389 13.80 0.65 -0.78
C SER A 389 13.35 -0.02 -2.08
N ILE A 390 12.03 0.00 -2.32
CA ILE A 390 11.41 -0.66 -3.46
C ILE A 390 10.66 0.38 -4.29
N THR A 391 10.95 0.37 -5.58
CA THR A 391 10.24 1.10 -6.61
C THR A 391 9.10 0.23 -7.12
N HIS A 392 7.89 0.77 -7.10
CA HIS A 392 6.68 0.11 -7.60
C HIS A 392 6.23 0.83 -8.86
N VAL A 393 6.01 0.07 -9.93
CA VAL A 393 5.59 0.60 -11.23
C VAL A 393 4.15 0.20 -11.48
N PHE A 394 3.31 1.20 -11.70
CA PHE A 394 1.88 1.03 -11.93
C PHE A 394 1.50 1.49 -13.33
N CYS A 395 0.49 0.86 -13.93
CA CYS A 395 -0.09 1.29 -15.19
C CYS A 395 -1.60 1.03 -15.19
N SER A 396 -2.31 1.65 -16.13
CA SER A 396 -3.70 1.30 -16.40
C SER A 396 -3.83 -0.13 -16.93
N GLU A 397 -4.96 -0.76 -16.64
CA GLU A 397 -5.37 -2.04 -17.22
C GLU A 397 -5.36 -1.97 -18.75
N ALA A 398 -4.79 -3.00 -19.39
CA ALA A 398 -4.83 -3.14 -20.84
C ALA A 398 -4.67 -4.61 -21.25
N PRO A 399 -5.17 -5.04 -22.42
CA PRO A 399 -4.96 -6.39 -22.92
C PRO A 399 -3.48 -6.77 -22.96
N GLY A 400 -3.16 -7.94 -22.42
CA GLY A 400 -1.77 -8.44 -22.35
C GLY A 400 -0.92 -7.86 -21.22
N ARG A 401 -1.42 -6.90 -20.43
CA ARG A 401 -0.74 -6.44 -19.21
C ARG A 401 -1.11 -7.34 -18.03
N GLY A 402 -0.07 -7.84 -17.36
CA GLY A 402 -0.19 -8.65 -16.14
C GLY A 402 0.36 -7.91 -14.93
N SER A 403 -0.15 -8.30 -13.76
CA SER A 403 0.29 -7.80 -12.45
C SER A 403 1.46 -8.62 -11.98
N PHE A 404 2.54 -7.95 -11.57
CA PHE A 404 3.71 -8.61 -11.02
C PHE A 404 3.39 -9.34 -9.72
N PHE A 405 2.62 -8.68 -8.84
CA PHE A 405 2.01 -9.29 -7.66
C PHE A 405 0.50 -9.01 -7.66
N PRO A 406 -0.31 -9.95 -8.18
CA PRO A 406 -1.77 -9.87 -8.11
C PRO A 406 -2.24 -9.58 -6.69
N ILE A 407 -3.17 -8.62 -6.55
CA ILE A 407 -3.81 -8.37 -5.27
C ILE A 407 -4.77 -9.52 -4.97
N GLU A 408 -4.74 -9.96 -3.71
CA GLU A 408 -5.57 -11.05 -3.21
C GLU A 408 -6.54 -10.52 -2.15
N TRP A 409 -7.79 -10.95 -2.25
CA TRP A 409 -8.86 -10.59 -1.34
C TRP A 409 -9.55 -11.83 -0.82
N THR A 410 -9.93 -11.78 0.45
CA THR A 410 -10.71 -12.84 1.09
C THR A 410 -12.06 -12.28 1.51
N ARG A 411 -13.16 -12.97 1.17
CA ARG A 411 -14.52 -12.62 1.60
C ARG A 411 -15.26 -13.84 2.09
N ASP A 412 -15.85 -13.75 3.27
CA ASP A 412 -16.65 -14.83 3.82
C ASP A 412 -18.13 -14.58 3.47
N VAL A 413 -18.79 -15.61 2.94
CA VAL A 413 -20.21 -15.60 2.59
C VAL A 413 -20.94 -16.66 3.39
N SER A 414 -22.06 -16.29 4.01
CA SER A 414 -22.86 -17.19 4.83
C SER A 414 -24.32 -17.14 4.42
N PHE A 415 -24.96 -18.31 4.30
CA PHE A 415 -26.36 -18.43 3.91
C PHE A 415 -27.01 -19.67 4.55
N TRP A 416 -28.34 -19.66 4.64
CA TRP A 416 -29.10 -20.87 5.00
C TRP A 416 -29.26 -21.76 3.77
N VAL A 417 -29.05 -23.06 3.96
CA VAL A 417 -29.36 -24.08 2.95
C VAL A 417 -30.85 -24.40 3.04
N THR A 418 -31.58 -24.17 1.95
CA THR A 418 -33.05 -24.40 1.87
C THR A 418 -33.39 -25.82 1.44
N ASP A 419 -32.56 -26.42 0.58
CA ASP A 419 -32.68 -27.81 0.13
C ASP A 419 -31.32 -28.51 0.19
N GLU A 420 -31.11 -29.30 1.24
CA GLU A 420 -29.84 -30.01 1.48
C GLU A 420 -29.60 -31.15 0.47
N LYS A 421 -30.62 -31.65 -0.22
CA LYS A 421 -30.45 -32.68 -1.26
C LYS A 421 -30.02 -32.07 -2.58
N LEU A 422 -30.48 -30.85 -2.84
CA LEU A 422 -30.10 -30.10 -4.03
C LEU A 422 -28.72 -29.45 -3.89
N PHE A 423 -28.39 -28.94 -2.70
CA PHE A 423 -27.16 -28.18 -2.46
C PHE A 423 -25.89 -29.01 -2.73
N THR A 424 -25.02 -28.48 -3.59
CA THR A 424 -23.69 -29.00 -3.88
C THR A 424 -22.70 -27.85 -4.02
N GLU A 425 -21.40 -28.12 -3.79
CA GLU A 425 -20.36 -27.09 -3.93
C GLU A 425 -20.19 -26.66 -5.40
N GLU A 426 -20.49 -27.54 -6.35
CA GLU A 426 -20.47 -27.24 -7.78
C GLU A 426 -21.56 -26.23 -8.16
N LEU A 427 -22.77 -26.36 -7.61
CA LEU A 427 -23.84 -25.38 -7.81
C LEU A 427 -23.51 -24.04 -7.17
N LEU A 428 -22.94 -24.05 -5.96
CA LEU A 428 -22.47 -22.82 -5.31
C LEU A 428 -21.39 -22.14 -6.16
N LEU A 429 -20.40 -22.90 -6.63
CA LEU A 429 -19.31 -22.38 -7.46
C LEU A 429 -19.83 -21.80 -8.76
N ALA A 430 -20.82 -22.44 -9.40
CA ALA A 430 -21.44 -21.94 -10.62
C ALA A 430 -22.11 -20.56 -10.40
N VAL A 431 -22.83 -20.38 -9.29
CA VAL A 431 -23.42 -19.07 -8.93
C VAL A 431 -22.33 -18.03 -8.67
N VAL A 432 -21.29 -18.38 -7.92
CA VAL A 432 -20.16 -17.48 -7.63
C VAL A 432 -19.42 -17.09 -8.92
N ARG A 433 -19.16 -18.04 -9.83
CA ARG A 433 -18.46 -17.80 -11.11
C ARG A 433 -19.19 -16.82 -12.03
N ASN A 434 -20.51 -16.70 -11.94
CA ASN A 434 -21.26 -15.69 -12.69
C ASN A 434 -20.87 -14.25 -12.31
N HIS A 435 -20.32 -14.05 -11.12
CA HIS A 435 -19.86 -12.74 -10.62
C HIS A 435 -18.33 -12.60 -10.61
N PHE A 436 -17.59 -13.71 -10.73
CA PHE A 436 -16.14 -13.74 -10.80
C PHE A 436 -15.68 -14.53 -12.05
N PRO A 437 -15.73 -13.90 -13.24
CA PRO A 437 -15.47 -14.58 -14.52
C PRO A 437 -14.04 -15.11 -14.61
N SER A 438 -13.87 -16.35 -15.07
CA SER A 438 -12.57 -17.04 -15.21
C SER A 438 -11.57 -16.32 -16.10
N GLU A 439 -12.06 -15.52 -17.05
CA GLU A 439 -11.28 -14.81 -18.04
C GLU A 439 -10.46 -13.68 -17.41
N THR A 440 -10.92 -13.18 -16.26
CA THR A 440 -10.36 -11.98 -15.61
C THR A 440 -9.99 -12.20 -14.15
N MET A 441 -10.63 -13.15 -13.47
CA MET A 441 -10.48 -13.38 -12.04
C MET A 441 -10.34 -14.86 -11.71
N THR A 442 -9.56 -15.13 -10.66
CA THR A 442 -9.52 -16.43 -9.99
C THR A 442 -10.32 -16.33 -8.70
N VAL A 443 -11.22 -17.30 -8.48
CA VAL A 443 -11.95 -17.46 -7.23
C VAL A 443 -11.87 -18.92 -6.79
N SER A 444 -11.51 -19.14 -5.52
CA SER A 444 -11.62 -20.44 -4.86
C SER A 444 -12.52 -20.33 -3.63
N MET A 445 -13.17 -21.44 -3.27
CA MET A 445 -14.08 -21.52 -2.13
C MET A 445 -13.56 -22.53 -1.10
N LEU A 446 -13.64 -22.18 0.18
CA LEU A 446 -13.31 -23.05 1.29
C LEU A 446 -14.45 -23.03 2.32
N LEU A 447 -15.03 -24.19 2.63
CA LEU A 447 -16.00 -24.30 3.72
C LEU A 447 -15.28 -24.02 5.05
N LEU A 448 -15.72 -22.99 5.77
CA LEU A 448 -15.19 -22.61 7.08
C LEU A 448 -16.01 -23.18 8.23
N ASP A 449 -17.33 -23.14 8.10
CA ASP A 449 -18.24 -23.48 9.19
C ASP A 449 -19.56 -24.04 8.66
N GLU A 450 -20.11 -24.98 9.44
CA GLU A 450 -21.45 -25.53 9.26
C GLU A 450 -22.19 -25.48 10.59
N TYR A 451 -23.35 -24.83 10.58
CA TYR A 451 -24.19 -24.67 11.75
C TYR A 451 -25.58 -25.26 11.50
N ARG A 452 -26.12 -26.00 12.47
CA ARG A 452 -27.51 -26.47 12.44
C ARG A 452 -28.29 -25.86 13.60
N CYS A 453 -29.35 -25.13 13.28
CA CYS A 453 -30.21 -24.50 14.28
C CYS A 453 -31.02 -25.55 15.04
N VAL A 454 -30.89 -25.60 16.36
CA VAL A 454 -31.62 -26.57 17.20
C VAL A 454 -33.14 -26.36 17.17
N LYS A 455 -33.59 -25.10 17.01
CA LYS A 455 -35.03 -24.76 17.04
C LYS A 455 -35.74 -25.04 15.72
N SER A 456 -35.13 -24.66 14.60
CA SER A 456 -35.74 -24.74 13.26
C SER A 456 -35.22 -25.91 12.42
N ASN A 457 -34.19 -26.60 12.89
CA ASN A 457 -33.43 -27.62 12.16
C ASN A 457 -32.78 -27.15 10.85
N ARG A 458 -32.80 -25.83 10.56
CA ARG A 458 -32.18 -25.24 9.36
C ARG A 458 -30.66 -25.38 9.44
N LYS A 459 -30.04 -25.70 8.30
CA LYS A 459 -28.58 -25.74 8.11
C LYS A 459 -28.08 -24.42 7.54
N SER A 460 -27.06 -23.82 8.14
CA SER A 460 -26.30 -22.67 7.62
C SER A 460 -24.90 -23.13 7.30
N VAL A 461 -24.33 -22.57 6.24
CA VAL A 461 -22.94 -22.79 5.85
C VAL A 461 -22.23 -21.44 5.72
N THR A 462 -20.93 -21.42 5.97
CA THR A 462 -20.06 -20.26 5.73
C THR A 462 -18.89 -20.68 4.86
N TYR A 463 -18.76 -20.06 3.70
CA TYR A 463 -17.67 -20.27 2.77
C TYR A 463 -16.76 -19.05 2.72
N ARG A 464 -15.46 -19.27 2.68
CA ARG A 464 -14.45 -18.28 2.34
C ARG A 464 -14.21 -18.28 0.85
N LEU A 465 -14.30 -17.11 0.25
CA LEU A 465 -13.93 -16.83 -1.14
C LEU A 465 -12.53 -16.19 -1.13
N ASP A 466 -11.55 -16.85 -1.73
CA ASP A 466 -10.25 -16.26 -2.01
C ASP A 466 -10.23 -15.84 -3.48
N ILE A 467 -10.01 -14.55 -3.71
CA ILE A 467 -10.24 -13.86 -4.98
C ILE A 467 -8.97 -13.12 -5.39
N SER A 468 -8.55 -13.28 -6.63
CA SER A 468 -7.42 -12.54 -7.18
C SER A 468 -7.60 -12.25 -8.66
N SER A 469 -6.86 -11.26 -9.17
CA SER A 469 -6.78 -10.99 -10.60
C SER A 469 -5.36 -10.59 -10.98
N SER A 470 -4.86 -11.19 -12.05
CA SER A 470 -3.58 -10.82 -12.66
C SER A 470 -3.72 -9.69 -13.68
N CYS A 471 -4.92 -9.33 -14.11
CA CYS A 471 -5.13 -8.35 -15.20
C CYS A 471 -6.05 -7.18 -14.82
N LEU A 472 -6.70 -7.22 -13.65
CA LEU A 472 -7.54 -6.15 -13.13
C LEU A 472 -6.91 -5.49 -11.90
N ALA A 473 -7.03 -4.18 -11.83
CA ALA A 473 -6.81 -3.35 -10.66
C ALA A 473 -7.93 -3.62 -9.64
N LEU A 474 -7.90 -4.82 -9.07
CA LEU A 474 -8.97 -5.37 -8.28
C LEU A 474 -9.08 -4.65 -6.93
N SER A 475 -9.87 -3.57 -6.91
CA SER A 475 -10.06 -2.73 -5.73
C SER A 475 -10.91 -3.41 -4.67
N ARG A 476 -10.77 -2.97 -3.42
CA ARG A 476 -11.58 -3.47 -2.30
C ARG A 476 -13.08 -3.29 -2.55
N ASP A 477 -13.47 -2.15 -3.09
CA ASP A 477 -14.87 -1.78 -3.30
C ASP A 477 -15.49 -2.57 -4.45
N LEU A 478 -14.72 -2.84 -5.51
CA LEU A 478 -15.12 -3.75 -6.58
C LEU A 478 -15.35 -5.16 -6.03
N VAL A 479 -14.41 -5.72 -5.26
CA VAL A 479 -14.57 -7.06 -4.69
C VAL A 479 -15.74 -7.13 -3.70
N ASN A 480 -15.93 -6.11 -2.87
CA ASN A 480 -17.09 -6.04 -1.98
C ASN A 480 -18.39 -6.09 -2.76
N THR A 481 -18.48 -5.33 -3.85
CA THR A 481 -19.67 -5.28 -4.72
C THR A 481 -19.92 -6.64 -5.37
N LEU A 482 -18.88 -7.27 -5.93
CA LEU A 482 -18.99 -8.59 -6.55
C LEU A 482 -19.37 -9.68 -5.54
N ALA A 483 -18.77 -9.67 -4.35
CA ALA A 483 -19.08 -10.63 -3.29
C ALA A 483 -20.52 -10.45 -2.77
N GLN A 484 -20.99 -9.19 -2.65
CA GLN A 484 -22.37 -8.90 -2.27
C GLN A 484 -23.36 -9.37 -3.34
N ASN A 485 -23.07 -9.13 -4.62
CA ASN A 485 -23.90 -9.61 -5.73
C ASN A 485 -23.97 -11.14 -5.76
N ALA A 486 -22.83 -11.82 -5.55
CA ALA A 486 -22.77 -13.28 -5.45
C ALA A 486 -23.60 -13.78 -4.26
N LEU A 487 -23.50 -13.15 -3.09
CA LEU A 487 -24.32 -13.49 -1.93
C LEU A 487 -25.81 -13.35 -2.23
N THR A 488 -26.23 -12.22 -2.82
CA THR A 488 -27.64 -12.01 -3.20
C THR A 488 -28.13 -13.06 -4.21
N ALA A 489 -27.29 -13.46 -5.18
CA ALA A 489 -27.63 -14.53 -6.12
C ALA A 489 -27.75 -15.90 -5.43
N ILE A 490 -26.90 -16.19 -4.44
CA ILE A 490 -27.00 -17.39 -3.61
C ILE A 490 -28.31 -17.39 -2.81
N GLU A 491 -28.65 -16.28 -2.17
CA GLU A 491 -29.87 -16.12 -1.37
C GLU A 491 -31.16 -16.19 -2.21
N GLY A 492 -31.09 -15.87 -3.50
CA GLY A 492 -32.20 -16.03 -4.45
C GLY A 492 -32.21 -17.37 -5.20
N SER A 493 -31.25 -18.26 -4.94
CA SER A 493 -31.15 -19.55 -5.59
C SER A 493 -32.11 -20.59 -4.98
N PRO A 494 -32.40 -21.70 -5.67
CA PRO A 494 -33.25 -22.76 -5.11
C PRO A 494 -32.69 -23.44 -3.85
N PHE A 495 -31.37 -23.34 -3.59
CA PHE A 495 -30.68 -24.01 -2.49
C PHE A 495 -30.25 -23.08 -1.35
N GLY A 496 -30.39 -21.76 -1.52
CA GLY A 496 -29.91 -20.76 -0.57
C GLY A 496 -30.99 -19.78 -0.12
N ALA A 497 -30.83 -19.24 1.08
CA ALA A 497 -31.66 -18.15 1.61
C ALA A 497 -30.86 -17.25 2.56
N SER A 498 -31.32 -16.00 2.71
CA SER A 498 -30.63 -15.00 3.52
C SER A 498 -30.60 -15.33 5.00
N ARG A 499 -29.45 -15.07 5.65
CA ARG A 499 -29.32 -15.17 7.11
C ARG A 499 -29.98 -14.03 7.88
N ALA A 500 -30.32 -12.93 7.20
CA ALA A 500 -31.00 -11.79 7.81
C ALA A 500 -32.48 -12.07 8.11
N THR A 501 -33.04 -13.17 7.58
CA THR A 501 -34.41 -13.66 7.77
C THR A 501 -34.44 -14.96 8.57
#